data_AF-A0A161MFR6-F1
#
_entry.id   AF-A0A161MFR6-F1
#
_cell.length_a   1.000
_cell.length_b   1.000
_cell.length_c   1.000
_cell.angle_alpha   90.00
_cell.angle_beta   90.00
_cell.angle_gamma   90.00
#
_symmetry.space_group_name_H-M   'P 1'
#
loop_
_entity.id
_entity.type
_entity.pdbx_description
1 polymer ?
#
loop_
_entity_poly.entity_id
_entity_poly.type
_entity_poly.pdbx_seq_one_letter_code
_entity_poly.pdbx_strand_id
1 'polypeptide(L)'
;KGRHFNKPIAICINKVEDINLWGVTDSVPTELLNALLPGPVTILLERTNGLNGNLNPGINKIGIRIPNSDFIRKITENFGSAIALTSANLSNEPSTLYPDEFRPLWPLVGVVFDGGNIEGSNSRAGSTIIDLSRKGTYKIVREGSALNNTISILHEYGLKKNK
;
A
#
# COMPACT_ATOMS: atom_id res chain seq x y z
N LYS A 1 13.78 -11.37 -6.03
CA LYS A 1 13.71 -9.92 -6.38
C LYS A 1 14.98 -9.11 -6.05
N GLY A 2 15.99 -9.66 -5.36
CA GLY A 2 17.19 -8.87 -4.98
C GLY A 2 16.90 -7.69 -4.06
N ARG A 3 15.75 -7.70 -3.37
CA ARG A 3 15.32 -6.61 -2.48
C ARG A 3 16.14 -6.72 -1.20
N HIS A 4 16.82 -5.64 -0.81
CA HIS A 4 17.47 -5.56 0.48
C HIS A 4 16.45 -5.88 1.59
N PHE A 5 16.81 -6.82 2.48
CA PHE A 5 15.96 -7.25 3.60
C PHE A 5 15.52 -6.09 4.51
N ASN A 6 16.27 -4.99 4.51
CA ASN A 6 15.99 -3.80 5.31
C ASN A 6 14.88 -2.91 4.72
N LYS A 7 14.39 -3.16 3.49
CA LYS A 7 13.31 -2.34 2.90
C LYS A 7 11.94 -2.90 3.33
N PRO A 8 11.19 -2.23 4.23
CA PRO A 8 9.92 -2.73 4.73
C PRO A 8 8.91 -3.05 3.62
N ILE A 9 8.09 -4.06 3.86
CA ILE A 9 7.04 -4.59 3.00
C ILE A 9 5.68 -4.06 3.50
N ALA A 10 4.82 -3.67 2.57
CA ALA A 10 3.45 -3.30 2.87
C ALA A 10 2.54 -4.54 2.85
N ILE A 11 1.33 -4.42 3.39
CA ILE A 11 0.29 -5.45 3.30
C ILE A 11 -0.91 -4.96 2.50
N CYS A 12 -1.59 -5.92 1.88
CA CYS A 12 -2.80 -5.75 1.10
C CYS A 12 -3.95 -6.40 1.85
N ILE A 13 -5.04 -5.67 2.03
CA ILE A 13 -6.25 -6.21 2.67
C ILE A 13 -7.47 -5.93 1.78
N ASN A 14 -8.62 -6.48 2.14
CA ASN A 14 -9.84 -6.38 1.32
C ASN A 14 -10.63 -5.08 1.54
N LYS A 15 -10.81 -4.68 2.80
CA LYS A 15 -11.75 -3.63 3.19
C LYS A 15 -11.22 -2.75 4.33
N VAL A 16 -11.75 -1.53 4.43
CA VAL A 16 -11.25 -0.49 5.36
C VAL A 16 -11.50 -0.88 6.80
N GLU A 17 -12.58 -1.61 7.07
CA GLU A 17 -12.99 -2.04 8.40
C GLU A 17 -11.96 -2.97 9.06
N ASP A 18 -11.13 -3.66 8.26
CA ASP A 18 -10.12 -4.60 8.75
C ASP A 18 -8.76 -3.90 9.01
N ILE A 19 -8.61 -2.60 8.72
CA ILE A 19 -7.34 -1.88 8.91
C ILE A 19 -6.91 -1.93 10.38
N ASN A 20 -7.86 -1.79 11.31
CA ASN A 20 -7.61 -1.78 12.75
C ASN A 20 -7.02 -3.10 13.29
N LEU A 21 -7.17 -4.21 12.55
CA LEU A 21 -6.57 -5.50 12.90
C LEU A 21 -5.05 -5.46 12.77
N TRP A 22 -4.53 -4.62 11.87
CA TRP A 22 -3.12 -4.62 11.45
C TRP A 22 -2.39 -3.31 11.79
N GLY A 23 -3.10 -2.18 11.82
CA GLY A 23 -2.56 -0.87 12.16
C GLY A 23 -3.44 -0.12 13.17
N VAL A 24 -2.83 0.68 14.03
CA VAL A 24 -3.52 1.50 15.03
C VAL A 24 -4.23 2.66 14.33
N THR A 25 -5.55 2.73 14.49
CA THR A 25 -6.41 3.73 13.84
C THR A 25 -7.11 4.68 14.80
N ASP A 26 -6.81 4.64 16.11
CA ASP A 26 -7.51 5.43 17.15
C ASP A 26 -7.56 6.93 16.86
N SER A 27 -6.56 7.45 16.15
CA SER A 27 -6.46 8.87 15.77
C SER A 27 -6.78 9.16 14.31
N VAL A 28 -7.28 8.19 13.55
CA VAL A 28 -7.54 8.28 12.11
C VAL A 28 -9.03 8.02 11.85
N PRO A 29 -9.81 9.04 11.44
CA PRO A 29 -11.23 8.86 11.15
C PRO A 29 -11.46 7.78 10.08
N THR A 30 -12.50 6.97 10.25
CA THR A 30 -12.82 5.90 9.29
C THR A 30 -13.25 6.49 7.94
N GLU A 31 -13.91 7.64 7.97
CA GLU A 31 -14.32 8.42 6.80
C GLU A 31 -13.11 8.88 5.98
N LEU A 32 -12.01 9.27 6.64
CA LEU A 32 -10.76 9.60 5.97
C LEU A 32 -10.15 8.37 5.29
N LEU A 33 -10.16 7.21 5.98
CA LEU A 33 -9.67 5.96 5.38
C LEU A 33 -10.49 5.59 4.13
N ASN A 34 -11.82 5.72 4.20
CA ASN A 34 -12.73 5.50 3.07
C ASN A 34 -12.56 6.52 1.94
N ALA A 35 -12.18 7.77 2.24
CA ALA A 35 -11.88 8.76 1.22
C ALA A 35 -10.57 8.44 0.47
N LEU A 36 -9.63 7.75 1.12
CA LEU A 36 -8.33 7.39 0.56
C LEU A 36 -8.29 5.98 -0.07
N LEU A 37 -9.17 5.09 0.36
CA LEU A 37 -9.18 3.66 0.03
C LEU A 37 -10.60 3.17 -0.30
N PRO A 38 -10.78 2.24 -1.26
CA PRO A 38 -9.77 1.64 -2.12
C PRO A 38 -9.13 2.63 -3.10
N GLY A 39 -7.82 2.52 -3.34
CA GLY A 39 -7.15 3.48 -4.22
C GLY A 39 -5.64 3.33 -4.37
N PRO A 40 -5.01 4.24 -5.14
CA PRO A 40 -3.56 4.32 -5.34
C PRO A 40 -2.81 4.97 -4.15
N VAL A 41 -3.26 4.71 -2.92
CA VAL A 41 -2.65 5.23 -1.69
C VAL A 41 -2.18 4.07 -0.82
N THR A 42 -1.07 4.25 -0.10
CA THR A 42 -0.59 3.33 0.93
C THR A 42 -0.45 4.12 2.23
N ILE A 43 -1.16 3.67 3.25
CA ILE A 43 -1.23 4.35 4.54
C ILE A 43 -0.25 3.67 5.50
N LEU A 44 0.72 4.41 6.02
CA LEU A 44 1.59 3.98 7.11
C LEU A 44 0.92 4.30 8.44
N LEU A 45 0.78 3.27 9.27
CA LEU A 45 0.28 3.35 10.65
C LEU A 45 1.26 2.67 11.59
N GLU A 46 1.17 2.96 12.89
CA GLU A 46 1.78 2.09 13.90
C GLU A 46 1.14 0.70 13.79
N ARG A 47 1.95 -0.35 13.85
CA ARG A 47 1.47 -1.72 13.68
C ARG A 47 0.84 -2.24 14.98
N THR A 48 -0.15 -3.12 14.84
CA THR A 48 -0.69 -3.87 15.98
C THR A 48 0.12 -5.14 16.24
N ASN A 49 -0.18 -5.81 17.36
CA ASN A 49 0.32 -7.15 17.67
C ASN A 49 -0.31 -8.25 16.79
N GLY A 50 -1.30 -7.91 15.94
CA GLY A 50 -1.92 -8.86 15.01
C GLY A 50 -0.99 -9.28 13.88
N LEU A 51 0.04 -8.47 13.56
CA LEU A 51 1.01 -8.81 12.54
C LEU A 51 2.14 -9.67 13.10
N ASN A 52 2.57 -10.66 12.32
CA ASN A 52 3.75 -11.45 12.61
C ASN A 52 4.99 -10.54 12.80
N GLY A 53 5.69 -10.69 13.93
CA GLY A 53 6.88 -9.89 14.24
C GLY A 53 8.04 -10.05 13.24
N ASN A 54 8.06 -11.17 12.48
CA ASN A 54 9.03 -11.40 11.42
C ASN A 54 8.73 -10.58 10.15
N LEU A 55 7.51 -10.06 9.98
CA LEU A 55 7.21 -9.11 8.92
C LEU A 55 7.82 -7.76 9.32
N ASN A 56 8.84 -7.30 8.59
CA ASN A 56 9.56 -6.05 8.88
C ASN A 56 10.16 -6.01 10.30
N PRO A 57 11.17 -6.85 10.59
CA PRO A 57 11.76 -6.93 11.93
C PRO A 57 12.35 -5.59 12.36
N GLY A 58 12.05 -5.16 13.58
CA GLY A 58 12.51 -3.89 14.15
C GLY A 58 11.80 -2.63 13.62
N ILE A 59 10.77 -2.78 12.79
CA ILE A 59 10.00 -1.66 12.24
C ILE A 59 8.61 -1.64 12.87
N ASN A 60 8.31 -0.54 13.57
CA ASN A 60 7.05 -0.36 14.32
C ASN A 60 5.89 0.09 13.44
N LYS A 61 6.15 0.49 12.20
CA LYS A 61 5.11 0.91 11.25
C LYS A 61 4.82 -0.14 10.21
N ILE A 62 3.57 -0.19 9.75
CA ILE A 62 3.15 -1.01 8.62
C ILE A 62 2.47 -0.16 7.56
N GLY A 63 2.80 -0.41 6.29
CA GLY A 63 2.09 0.15 5.15
C GLY A 63 0.90 -0.73 4.80
N ILE A 64 -0.29 -0.15 4.77
CA ILE A 64 -1.53 -0.86 4.45
C ILE A 64 -2.09 -0.27 3.16
N ARG A 65 -2.50 -1.15 2.25
CA ARG A 65 -3.09 -0.79 0.96
C ARG A 65 -4.34 -1.60 0.70
N ILE A 66 -5.34 -0.94 0.13
CA ILE A 66 -6.52 -1.56 -0.47
C ILE A 66 -6.58 -1.10 -1.91
N PRO A 67 -6.06 -1.88 -2.88
CA PRO A 67 -6.09 -1.49 -4.28
C PRO A 67 -7.53 -1.41 -4.79
N ASN A 68 -7.83 -0.39 -5.61
CA ASN A 68 -9.06 -0.35 -6.38
C ASN A 68 -8.97 -1.31 -7.58
N SER A 69 -8.97 -2.61 -7.28
CA SER A 69 -8.91 -3.70 -8.25
C SER A 69 -9.74 -4.85 -7.73
N ASP A 70 -10.84 -5.17 -8.40
CA ASP A 70 -11.75 -6.24 -7.99
C ASP A 70 -11.05 -7.60 -7.92
N PHE A 71 -10.08 -7.84 -8.81
CA PHE A 71 -9.26 -9.04 -8.79
C PHE A 71 -8.49 -9.16 -7.47
N ILE A 72 -7.76 -8.10 -7.08
CA ILE A 72 -6.97 -8.11 -5.85
C ILE A 72 -7.87 -8.17 -4.61
N ARG A 73 -9.01 -7.47 -4.61
CA ARG A 73 -9.97 -7.49 -3.51
C ARG A 73 -10.59 -8.88 -3.32
N LYS A 74 -10.97 -9.56 -4.39
CA LYS A 74 -11.44 -10.96 -4.33
C LYS A 74 -10.36 -11.90 -3.82
N ILE A 75 -9.09 -11.71 -4.22
CA ILE A 75 -7.99 -12.54 -3.71
C ILE A 75 -7.82 -12.35 -2.20
N THR A 76 -7.75 -11.10 -1.72
CA THR A 76 -7.56 -10.83 -0.29
C THR A 76 -8.76 -11.28 0.54
N GLU A 77 -9.98 -11.15 0.00
CA GLU A 77 -11.20 -11.68 0.61
C GLU A 77 -11.16 -13.20 0.78
N ASN A 78 -10.88 -13.94 -0.31
CA ASN A 78 -10.84 -15.40 -0.28
C ASN A 78 -9.64 -15.95 0.52
N PHE A 79 -8.54 -15.21 0.60
CA PHE A 79 -7.39 -15.58 1.44
C PHE A 79 -7.70 -15.43 2.94
N GLY A 80 -8.67 -14.58 3.31
CA GLY A 80 -9.11 -14.40 4.69
C GLY A 80 -8.11 -13.70 5.62
N SER A 81 -7.03 -13.12 5.07
CA SER A 81 -6.00 -12.43 5.85
C SER A 81 -5.25 -11.40 5.00
N ALA A 82 -4.34 -10.66 5.64
CA ALA A 82 -3.47 -9.70 4.97
C ALA A 82 -2.41 -10.40 4.10
N ILE A 83 -2.25 -9.92 2.87
CA ILE A 83 -1.23 -10.42 1.92
C ILE A 83 -0.05 -9.45 1.88
N ALA A 84 1.16 -9.93 2.18
CA ALA A 84 2.36 -9.12 2.01
C ALA A 84 2.57 -8.76 0.53
N LEU A 85 2.70 -7.46 0.23
CA LEU A 85 2.79 -6.94 -1.14
C LEU A 85 4.10 -6.20 -1.38
N THR A 86 4.70 -6.47 -2.53
CA THR A 86 5.77 -5.67 -3.10
C THR A 86 5.45 -5.43 -4.57
N SER A 87 5.96 -4.33 -5.13
CA SER A 87 5.82 -4.07 -6.56
C SER A 87 6.40 -5.23 -7.38
N ALA A 88 5.76 -5.57 -8.50
CA ALA A 88 6.08 -6.73 -9.32
C ALA A 88 7.26 -6.47 -10.27
N ASN A 89 8.34 -5.90 -9.77
CA ASN A 89 9.54 -5.59 -10.54
C ASN A 89 10.80 -6.12 -9.84
N LEU A 90 11.88 -6.27 -10.60
CA LEU A 90 13.20 -6.46 -10.02
C LEU A 90 13.59 -5.20 -9.22
N SER A 91 14.40 -5.37 -8.17
CA SER A 91 14.77 -4.21 -7.35
C SER A 91 15.52 -3.18 -8.20
N ASN A 92 15.14 -1.90 -8.04
CA ASN A 92 15.65 -0.74 -8.78
C ASN A 92 15.17 -0.62 -10.23
N GLU A 93 14.36 -1.55 -10.72
CA GLU A 93 13.63 -1.37 -11.99
C GLU A 93 12.40 -0.46 -11.80
N PRO A 94 11.93 0.21 -12.87
CA PRO A 94 10.68 0.96 -12.83
C PRO A 94 9.48 0.07 -12.50
N SER A 95 8.39 0.71 -12.05
CA SER A 95 7.12 0.01 -11.87
C SER A 95 6.65 -0.58 -13.20
N THR A 96 6.18 -1.82 -13.12
CA THR A 96 5.64 -2.56 -14.26
C THR A 96 4.24 -2.06 -14.60
N LEU A 97 4.01 -1.72 -15.87
CA LEU A 97 2.71 -1.38 -16.46
C LEU A 97 2.20 -2.47 -17.40
N TYR A 98 3.11 -3.24 -18.00
CA TYR A 98 2.81 -4.32 -18.93
C TYR A 98 3.25 -5.66 -18.33
N PRO A 99 2.45 -6.73 -18.40
CA PRO A 99 2.82 -8.03 -17.84
C PRO A 99 4.20 -8.54 -18.28
N ASP A 100 4.57 -8.22 -19.52
CA ASP A 100 5.84 -8.63 -20.12
C ASP A 100 7.07 -8.03 -19.43
N GLU A 101 6.96 -6.85 -18.81
CA GLU A 101 8.09 -6.18 -18.14
C GLU A 101 8.56 -6.94 -16.89
N PHE A 102 7.75 -7.85 -16.34
CA PHE A 102 8.13 -8.67 -15.20
C PHE A 102 8.30 -10.16 -15.52
N ARG A 103 8.30 -10.54 -16.81
CA ARG A 103 8.62 -11.91 -17.28
C ARG A 103 9.86 -12.54 -16.64
N PRO A 104 10.97 -11.81 -16.40
CA PRO A 104 12.14 -12.39 -15.72
C PRO A 104 11.85 -12.93 -14.31
N LEU A 105 10.75 -12.52 -13.66
CA LEU A 105 10.33 -13.03 -12.36
C LEU A 105 9.47 -14.31 -12.45
N TRP A 106 8.93 -14.64 -13.62
CA TRP A 106 7.99 -15.76 -13.78
C TRP A 106 8.56 -17.11 -13.34
N PRO A 107 9.83 -17.46 -13.64
CA PRO A 107 10.42 -18.70 -13.15
C PRO A 107 10.61 -18.75 -11.62
N LEU A 108 10.48 -17.62 -10.92
CA LEU A 108 10.72 -17.49 -9.49
C LEU A 108 9.42 -17.44 -8.66
N VAL A 109 8.26 -17.51 -9.31
CA VAL A 109 6.95 -17.43 -8.65
C VAL A 109 6.13 -18.68 -8.94
N GLY A 110 5.30 -19.09 -7.99
CA GLY A 110 4.44 -20.27 -8.17
C GLY A 110 3.28 -20.05 -9.15
N VAL A 111 2.87 -18.80 -9.36
CA VAL A 111 1.76 -18.44 -10.24
C VAL A 111 1.91 -17.01 -10.76
N VAL A 112 1.46 -16.79 -11.99
CA VAL A 112 1.33 -15.47 -12.63
C VAL A 112 -0.11 -15.29 -13.06
N PHE A 113 -0.69 -14.15 -12.72
CA PHE A 113 -2.02 -13.75 -13.18
C PHE A 113 -1.87 -12.55 -14.10
N ASP A 114 -2.19 -12.75 -15.38
CA ASP A 114 -2.21 -11.68 -16.37
C ASP A 114 -3.57 -10.99 -16.34
N GLY A 115 -3.58 -9.74 -15.87
CA GLY A 115 -4.76 -8.88 -15.81
C GLY A 115 -4.79 -7.81 -16.90
N GLY A 116 -3.93 -7.93 -17.93
CA GLY A 116 -3.73 -6.92 -18.96
C GLY A 116 -2.86 -5.75 -18.51
N ASN A 117 -2.87 -4.70 -19.33
CA ASN A 117 -2.05 -3.51 -19.12
C ASN A 117 -2.73 -2.56 -18.12
N ILE A 118 -1.92 -1.87 -17.32
CA ILE A 118 -2.43 -0.79 -16.45
C ILE A 118 -2.61 0.47 -17.30
N GLU A 119 -3.82 0.70 -17.79
CA GLU A 119 -4.19 1.86 -18.60
C GLU A 119 -4.34 3.15 -17.74
N GLY A 120 -4.22 4.32 -18.39
CA GLY A 120 -4.51 5.62 -17.76
C GLY A 120 -3.38 6.23 -16.92
N SER A 121 -2.24 5.55 -16.75
CA SER A 121 -1.05 6.14 -16.11
C SER A 121 0.06 6.41 -17.13
N ASN A 122 0.09 7.61 -17.72
CA ASN A 122 1.30 8.12 -18.39
C ASN A 122 2.50 8.25 -17.42
N SER A 123 2.24 8.08 -16.12
CA SER A 123 3.22 8.07 -15.05
C SER A 123 3.39 6.65 -14.51
N ARG A 124 4.63 6.12 -14.53
CA ARG A 124 5.03 4.89 -13.82
C ARG A 124 5.10 5.06 -12.30
N ALA A 125 4.60 6.18 -11.78
CA ALA A 125 4.58 6.46 -10.36
C ALA A 125 3.74 5.41 -9.63
N GLY A 126 4.32 4.82 -8.59
CA GLY A 126 3.60 3.92 -7.70
C GLY A 126 2.56 4.67 -6.85
N SER A 127 1.96 3.95 -5.91
CA SER A 127 1.04 4.56 -4.93
C SER A 127 1.70 5.70 -4.16
N THR A 128 0.93 6.74 -3.85
CA THR A 128 1.34 7.74 -2.87
C THR A 128 1.43 7.07 -1.51
N ILE A 129 2.56 7.23 -0.81
CA ILE A 129 2.73 6.70 0.54
C ILE A 129 2.61 7.86 1.52
N ILE A 130 1.64 7.76 2.41
CA ILE A 130 1.41 8.73 3.48
C ILE A 130 1.61 8.07 4.83
N ASP A 131 2.09 8.83 5.79
CA ASP A 131 2.22 8.42 7.18
C ASP A 131 1.21 9.16 8.04
N LEU A 132 0.28 8.40 8.63
CA LEU A 132 -0.79 8.86 9.52
C LEU A 132 -0.59 8.33 10.95
N SER A 133 0.60 7.82 11.29
CA SER A 133 0.92 7.30 12.63
C SER A 133 0.83 8.34 13.75
N ARG A 134 0.87 9.64 13.42
CA ARG A 134 0.85 10.74 14.38
C ARG A 134 -0.47 11.50 14.30
N LYS A 135 -1.22 11.48 15.40
CA LYS A 135 -2.50 12.18 15.55
C LYS A 135 -2.46 13.61 15.00
N GLY A 136 -3.44 13.95 14.16
CA GLY A 136 -3.64 15.30 13.62
C GLY A 136 -2.58 15.74 12.59
N THR A 137 -1.68 14.85 12.17
CA THR A 137 -0.64 15.18 11.20
C THR A 137 -0.49 14.12 10.11
N TYR A 138 0.09 14.51 8.98
CA TYR A 138 0.49 13.59 7.93
C TYR A 138 1.91 13.87 7.44
N LYS A 139 2.59 12.86 6.91
CA LYS A 139 3.84 13.03 6.15
C LYS A 139 3.73 12.30 4.82
N ILE A 140 4.14 12.95 3.73
CA ILE A 140 4.34 12.27 2.44
C ILE A 140 5.68 11.54 2.51
N VAL A 141 5.64 10.21 2.49
CA VAL A 141 6.83 9.35 2.49
C VAL A 141 7.27 9.04 1.07
N ARG A 142 6.32 8.95 0.14
CA ARG A 142 6.59 8.84 -1.29
C ARG A 142 5.54 9.58 -2.09
N GLU A 143 5.98 10.44 -2.98
CA GLU A 143 5.16 11.05 -4.02
C GLU A 143 4.79 9.99 -5.06
N GLY A 144 3.48 9.80 -5.26
CA GLY A 144 2.94 8.79 -6.16
C GLY A 144 1.87 9.36 -7.07
N SER A 145 1.19 8.49 -7.81
CA SER A 145 0.21 8.88 -8.83
C SER A 145 -1.00 9.66 -8.30
N ALA A 146 -1.26 9.61 -6.98
CA ALA A 146 -2.39 10.30 -6.36
C ALA A 146 -1.98 11.42 -5.40
N LEU A 147 -0.76 11.96 -5.51
CA LEU A 147 -0.22 12.95 -4.57
C LEU A 147 -1.18 14.13 -4.32
N ASN A 148 -1.61 14.81 -5.40
CA ASN A 148 -2.42 16.03 -5.28
C ASN A 148 -3.79 15.74 -4.66
N ASN A 149 -4.48 14.71 -5.14
CA ASN A 149 -5.77 14.29 -4.59
C ASN A 149 -5.65 13.88 -3.11
N THR A 150 -4.58 13.15 -2.77
CA THR A 150 -4.31 12.74 -1.39
C THR A 150 -4.11 13.95 -0.48
N ILE A 151 -3.35 14.96 -0.92
CA ILE A 151 -3.14 16.19 -0.14
C ILE A 151 -4.45 16.95 0.07
N SER A 152 -5.29 17.07 -0.97
CA SER A 152 -6.61 17.74 -0.86
C SER A 152 -7.46 17.10 0.23
N ILE A 153 -7.62 15.77 0.16
CA ILE A 153 -8.39 14.99 1.14
C ILE A 153 -7.80 15.20 2.54
N LEU A 154 -6.48 15.09 2.71
CA LEU A 154 -5.86 15.27 4.02
C LEU A 154 -6.12 16.67 4.62
N HIS A 155 -6.17 17.71 3.78
CA HIS A 155 -6.48 19.08 4.22
C HIS A 155 -7.96 19.27 4.55
N GLU A 156 -8.88 18.65 3.80
CA GLU A 156 -10.31 18.65 4.09
C GLU A 156 -10.62 18.05 5.48
N TYR A 157 -9.85 17.04 5.88
CA TYR A 157 -9.92 16.43 7.21
C TYR A 157 -9.07 17.16 8.29
N GLY A 158 -8.51 18.33 7.97
CA GLY A 158 -7.80 19.19 8.93
C GLY A 158 -6.42 18.69 9.37
N LEU A 159 -5.81 17.74 8.65
CA LEU A 159 -4.49 17.21 8.99
C LEU A 159 -3.39 18.19 8.60
N LYS A 160 -2.41 18.36 9.50
CA LYS A 160 -1.26 19.24 9.27
C LYS A 160 -0.07 18.45 8.73
N LYS A 161 0.64 18.99 7.73
CA LYS A 161 1.88 18.38 7.25
C LYS A 161 2.94 18.43 8.37
N ASN A 162 3.44 17.26 8.78
CA ASN A 162 4.56 17.17 9.70
C ASN A 162 5.83 17.63 8.96
N LYS A 163 6.64 18.46 9.62
CA LYS A 163 7.93 18.93 9.08
C LYS A 163 8.96 17.81 9.06
#